data_AF-A0A8S3X697-F1
#
_entry.id   AF-A0A8S3X697-F1
#
_cell.length_a   1.000
_cell.length_b   1.000
_cell.length_c   1.000
_cell.angle_alpha   90.00
_cell.angle_beta   90.00
_cell.angle_gamma   90.00
#
_symmetry.space_group_name_H-M   'P 1'
#
loop_
_entity.id
_entity.type
_entity.pdbx_description
1 polymer ?
#
loop_
_entity_poly.entity_id
_entity_poly.type
_entity_poly.pdbx_seq_one_letter_code
_entity_poly.pdbx_strand_id
1 'polypeptide(L)'
;MNVVSSGQPTYWPTDKRKIPDVIDFCVSKGIAKNIISCQSCWDLSSDHSPIIVELHTIPQERARKCVLYNNRTNWSLFRELTDKAFQESISLKSEDEITEVVLYFNKSVQDAAWSSTPPPQSRNLDTHVPKHIFDKIIKKRRIRKRWQTTRDPVAKKQLNHANRQLKHILEKDRNDGFHNYLAGPDTTASTDYSLWKATGRLKRPVNVSPPIRKPVGTWARTDQ
;
A
#
# COMPACT_ATOMS: atom_id res chain seq x y z
N MET A 1 -9.34 26.65 9.64
CA MET A 1 -8.39 26.00 8.71
C MET A 1 -7.53 25.05 9.51
N ASN A 2 -7.23 23.88 8.96
CA ASN A 2 -6.37 22.86 9.59
C ASN A 2 -5.08 22.75 8.77
N VAL A 3 -3.94 22.90 9.43
CA VAL A 3 -2.63 22.64 8.83
C VAL A 3 -2.25 21.19 9.12
N VAL A 4 -1.78 20.49 8.10
CA VAL A 4 -1.35 19.10 8.16
C VAL A 4 0.08 19.02 7.62
N SER A 5 0.97 18.45 8.41
CA SER A 5 2.36 18.19 8.05
C SER A 5 2.78 16.83 8.60
N SER A 6 3.85 16.27 8.04
CA SER A 6 4.46 15.03 8.54
C SER A 6 5.21 15.20 9.87
N GLY A 7 5.48 16.44 10.28
CA GLY A 7 6.28 16.75 11.47
C GLY A 7 7.78 16.41 11.34
N GLN A 8 8.21 16.00 10.15
CA GLN A 8 9.61 15.71 9.83
C GLN A 8 10.14 16.77 8.85
N PRO A 9 11.45 17.05 8.85
CA PRO A 9 12.03 17.97 7.88
C PRO A 9 11.77 17.50 6.45
N THR A 10 11.28 18.42 5.62
CA THR A 10 10.99 18.18 4.21
C THR A 10 12.06 18.81 3.33
N TYR A 11 12.72 19.87 3.79
CA TYR A 11 13.87 20.46 3.13
C TYR A 11 15.19 19.95 3.72
N TRP A 12 16.09 19.52 2.83
CA TRP A 12 17.38 18.94 3.17
C TRP A 12 18.50 19.73 2.49
N PRO A 13 19.01 20.80 3.11
CA PRO A 13 20.02 21.66 2.51
C PRO A 13 21.36 20.93 2.29
N THR A 14 22.02 21.19 1.17
CA THR A 14 23.34 20.61 0.85
C THR A 14 24.47 21.19 1.70
N ASP A 15 24.32 22.46 2.11
CA ASP A 15 25.24 23.12 3.02
C ASP A 15 25.12 22.55 4.43
N LYS A 16 26.25 22.12 5.01
CA LYS A 16 26.34 21.55 6.37
C LYS A 16 26.04 22.57 7.46
N ARG A 17 26.10 23.87 7.16
CA ARG A 17 25.79 24.95 8.12
C ARG A 17 24.29 25.19 8.25
N LYS A 18 23.49 24.69 7.32
CA LYS A 18 22.03 24.85 7.32
C LYS A 18 21.38 23.63 7.97
N ILE A 19 20.35 23.89 8.75
CA ILE A 19 19.59 22.86 9.47
C ILE A 19 18.41 22.43 8.59
N PRO A 20 18.06 21.14 8.52
CA PRO A 20 16.85 20.68 7.84
C PRO A 20 15.59 21.37 8.39
N ASP A 21 14.66 21.70 7.51
CA ASP A 21 13.47 22.49 7.87
C ASP A 21 12.16 21.86 7.35
N VAL A 22 11.03 22.21 7.97
CA VAL A 22 9.68 21.75 7.63
C VAL A 22 8.97 22.86 6.86
N ILE A 23 9.13 22.88 5.54
CA ILE A 23 8.55 23.94 4.70
C ILE A 23 7.40 23.44 3.81
N ASP A 24 7.26 22.12 3.69
CA ASP A 24 6.18 21.50 2.91
C ASP A 24 5.04 21.08 3.87
N PHE A 25 3.87 21.70 3.71
CA PHE A 25 2.67 21.43 4.48
C PHE A 25 1.42 21.57 3.63
N CYS A 26 0.33 20.96 4.07
CA CYS A 26 -0.98 21.05 3.45
C CYS A 26 -1.93 21.85 4.34
N VAL A 27 -2.72 22.74 3.73
CA VAL A 27 -3.78 23.48 4.43
C VAL A 27 -5.14 22.98 3.91
N SER A 28 -6.01 22.57 4.84
CA SER A 28 -7.36 22.12 4.54
C SER A 28 -8.40 22.95 5.30
N LYS A 29 -9.61 23.06 4.74
CA LYS A 29 -10.77 23.70 5.38
C LYS A 29 -11.96 22.76 5.24
N GLY A 30 -12.75 22.59 6.31
CA GLY A 30 -13.95 21.75 6.29
C GLY A 30 -13.69 20.24 6.32
N ILE A 31 -12.43 19.81 6.48
CA ILE A 31 -12.07 18.39 6.58
C ILE A 31 -11.65 18.09 8.02
N ALA A 32 -12.23 17.04 8.60
CA ALA A 32 -11.95 16.62 9.96
C ALA A 32 -10.54 16.01 10.07
N LYS A 33 -9.85 16.27 11.18
CA LYS A 33 -8.44 15.83 11.37
C LYS A 33 -8.28 14.31 11.41
N ASN A 34 -9.33 13.57 11.75
CA ASN A 34 -9.32 12.11 11.85
C ASN A 34 -9.39 11.39 10.49
N ILE A 35 -9.71 12.09 9.40
CA ILE A 35 -9.78 11.52 8.05
C ILE A 35 -8.62 11.96 7.15
N ILE A 36 -7.72 12.82 7.65
CA ILE A 36 -6.51 13.21 6.92
C ILE A 36 -5.29 12.64 7.65
N SER A 37 -4.41 11.95 6.92
CA SER A 37 -3.06 11.63 7.37
C SER A 37 -2.01 12.19 6.42
N CYS A 38 -0.83 12.48 6.96
CA CYS A 38 0.28 13.01 6.17
C CYS A 38 1.57 12.26 6.51
N GLN A 39 2.32 11.89 5.47
CA GLN A 39 3.59 11.18 5.61
C GLN A 39 4.65 11.76 4.68
N SER A 40 5.91 11.80 5.13
CA SER A 40 7.04 12.18 4.30
C SER A 40 7.38 11.05 3.30
N CYS A 41 7.60 11.39 2.04
CA CYS A 41 8.05 10.45 1.02
C CYS A 41 9.53 10.67 0.67
N TRP A 42 10.26 9.56 0.63
CA TRP A 42 11.72 9.53 0.46
C TRP A 42 12.14 8.99 -0.92
N ASP A 43 11.21 8.89 -1.86
CA ASP A 43 11.48 8.24 -3.14
C ASP A 43 12.08 9.16 -4.19
N LEU A 44 11.80 10.48 -4.16
CA LEU A 44 12.28 11.46 -5.14
C LEU A 44 13.68 11.95 -4.85
N SER A 45 14.54 12.20 -5.83
CA SER A 45 15.96 12.56 -5.65
C SER A 45 16.27 14.03 -5.33
N SER A 46 15.24 14.87 -5.11
CA SER A 46 15.42 16.28 -4.78
C SER A 46 15.97 16.46 -3.35
N ASP A 47 16.51 17.65 -3.11
CA ASP A 47 16.76 18.24 -1.80
C ASP A 47 15.47 18.54 -1.01
N HIS A 48 14.30 18.40 -1.63
CA HIS A 48 13.00 18.32 -0.98
C HIS A 48 12.46 16.88 -0.95
N SER A 49 11.94 16.47 0.21
CA SER A 49 11.16 15.26 0.42
C SER A 49 9.68 15.61 0.34
N PRO A 50 8.95 15.17 -0.69
CA PRO A 50 7.53 15.49 -0.83
C PRO A 50 6.71 14.93 0.34
N ILE A 51 5.63 15.61 0.69
CA ILE A 51 4.61 15.10 1.61
C ILE A 51 3.50 14.40 0.83
N ILE A 52 3.07 13.24 1.31
CA ILE A 52 1.89 12.53 0.82
C ILE A 52 0.78 12.77 1.82
N VAL A 53 -0.32 13.37 1.34
CA VAL A 53 -1.54 13.58 2.11
C VAL A 53 -2.57 12.56 1.66
N GLU A 54 -2.99 11.72 2.58
CA GLU A 54 -4.02 10.71 2.35
C GLU A 54 -5.33 11.18 2.99
N LEU A 55 -6.38 11.20 2.19
CA LEU A 55 -7.73 11.47 2.65
C LEU A 55 -8.50 10.15 2.71
N HIS A 56 -8.80 9.71 3.92
CA HIS A 56 -9.56 8.50 4.19
C HIS A 56 -11.04 8.79 3.96
N THR A 57 -11.56 8.36 2.80
CA THR A 57 -12.99 8.42 2.47
C THR A 57 -13.80 7.32 3.18
N ILE A 58 -13.12 6.28 3.62
CA ILE A 58 -13.67 5.17 4.40
C ILE A 58 -13.21 5.36 5.85
N PRO A 59 -14.09 5.26 6.86
CA PRO A 59 -13.66 5.34 8.25
C PRO A 59 -12.57 4.30 8.51
N GLN A 60 -11.43 4.75 9.06
CA GLN A 60 -10.31 3.87 9.36
C GLN A 60 -10.80 2.67 10.17
N GLU A 61 -10.55 1.46 9.68
CA GLU A 61 -10.81 0.23 10.40
C GLU A 61 -9.94 0.23 11.65
N ARG A 62 -10.51 0.68 12.77
CA ARG A 62 -9.97 0.33 14.08
C ARG A 62 -10.00 -1.19 14.15
N ALA A 63 -8.95 -1.79 14.72
CA ALA A 63 -8.97 -3.21 15.06
C ALA A 63 -10.32 -3.49 15.74
N ARG A 64 -11.17 -4.27 15.05
CA ARG A 64 -12.49 -4.57 15.57
C ARG A 64 -12.25 -5.23 16.92
N LYS A 65 -12.94 -4.76 17.95
CA LYS A 65 -13.00 -5.49 19.22
C LYS A 65 -13.33 -6.94 18.87
N CYS A 66 -12.67 -7.90 19.50
CA CYS A 66 -13.04 -9.31 19.34
C CYS A 66 -14.53 -9.41 19.71
N VAL A 67 -15.38 -9.71 18.72
CA VAL A 67 -16.83 -9.87 18.91
C VAL A 67 -17.12 -11.36 18.75
N LEU A 68 -17.90 -11.94 19.66
CA LEU A 68 -18.25 -13.36 19.62
C LEU A 68 -19.16 -13.70 18.42
N TYR A 69 -19.88 -12.72 17.88
CA TYR A 69 -20.84 -12.91 16.79
C TYR A 69 -20.73 -11.78 15.75
N ASN A 70 -21.25 -12.04 14.55
CA ASN A 70 -21.39 -11.05 13.48
C ASN A 70 -22.78 -11.16 12.80
N ASN A 71 -23.05 -10.34 11.80
CA ASN A 71 -24.33 -10.35 11.08
C ASN A 71 -24.57 -11.62 10.23
N ARG A 72 -23.57 -12.50 10.12
CA ARG A 72 -23.64 -13.79 9.41
C ARG A 72 -23.68 -14.97 10.39
N THR A 73 -23.77 -14.74 11.70
CA THR A 73 -23.86 -15.80 12.69
C THR A 73 -25.15 -16.61 12.48
N ASN A 74 -25.00 -17.93 12.40
CA ASN A 74 -26.12 -18.85 12.33
C ASN A 74 -26.68 -19.12 13.73
N TRP A 75 -27.74 -18.39 14.10
CA TRP A 75 -28.34 -18.50 15.43
C TRP A 75 -29.03 -19.84 15.71
N SER A 76 -29.50 -20.56 14.68
CA SER A 76 -30.09 -21.89 14.90
C SER A 76 -29.01 -22.92 15.25
N LEU A 77 -27.88 -22.90 14.56
CA LEU A 77 -26.72 -23.74 14.90
C LEU A 77 -26.16 -23.38 16.28
N PHE A 78 -26.07 -22.09 16.60
CA PHE A 78 -25.64 -21.64 17.92
C PHE A 78 -26.53 -22.23 19.02
N ARG A 79 -27.86 -22.13 18.85
CA ARG A 79 -28.84 -22.67 19.80
C ARG A 79 -28.67 -24.19 19.98
N GLU A 80 -28.56 -24.93 18.89
CA GLU A 80 -28.36 -26.39 18.94
C GLU A 80 -27.09 -26.77 19.72
N LEU A 81 -25.99 -26.06 19.47
CA LEU A 81 -24.71 -26.30 20.16
C LEU A 81 -24.77 -25.93 21.65
N THR A 82 -25.44 -24.83 22.01
CA THR A 82 -25.61 -24.47 23.43
C THR A 82 -26.54 -25.41 24.16
N ASP A 83 -27.65 -25.81 23.53
CA ASP A 83 -28.62 -26.73 24.14
C ASP A 83 -27.98 -28.10 24.37
N LYS A 84 -27.15 -28.56 23.43
CA LYS A 84 -26.36 -29.79 23.58
C LYS A 84 -25.33 -29.69 24.70
N ALA A 85 -24.65 -28.55 24.84
CA ALA A 85 -23.63 -28.35 25.88
C ALA A 85 -24.23 -28.25 27.30
N PHE A 86 -25.48 -27.83 27.45
CA PHE A 86 -26.10 -27.63 28.77
C PHE A 86 -27.07 -28.74 29.20
N GLN A 87 -27.15 -29.84 28.45
CA GLN A 87 -27.94 -31.01 28.84
C GLN A 87 -27.33 -31.80 30.02
N GLU A 88 -26.04 -31.64 30.28
CA GLU A 88 -25.34 -32.32 31.37
C GLU A 88 -25.57 -31.58 32.70
N SER A 89 -26.21 -32.24 33.66
CA SER A 89 -26.37 -31.69 35.02
C SER A 89 -25.08 -31.85 35.80
N ILE A 90 -24.39 -30.75 36.08
CA ILE A 90 -23.16 -30.73 36.89
C ILE A 90 -23.53 -30.42 38.36
N SER A 91 -22.90 -31.12 39.31
CA SER A 91 -23.04 -30.86 40.74
C SER A 91 -22.44 -29.49 41.10
N LEU A 92 -23.10 -28.75 42.00
CA LEU A 92 -22.70 -27.40 42.43
C LEU A 92 -22.45 -27.36 43.95
N LYS A 93 -21.87 -28.42 44.51
CA LYS A 93 -21.78 -28.60 45.97
C LYS A 93 -20.47 -28.08 46.56
N SER A 94 -19.44 -27.89 45.74
CA SER A 94 -18.12 -27.38 46.13
C SER A 94 -17.78 -26.08 45.41
N GLU A 95 -16.95 -25.24 46.04
CA GLU A 95 -16.42 -24.00 45.43
C GLU A 95 -15.59 -24.29 44.17
N ASP A 96 -14.84 -25.40 44.17
CA ASP A 96 -14.08 -25.87 43.01
C ASP A 96 -15.00 -26.30 41.86
N GLU A 97 -16.09 -27.03 42.18
CA GLU A 97 -17.10 -27.46 41.20
C GLU A 97 -17.78 -26.24 40.56
N ILE A 98 -18.09 -25.21 41.36
CA ILE A 98 -18.68 -23.95 40.85
C ILE A 98 -17.72 -23.27 39.87
N THR A 99 -16.44 -23.22 40.20
CA THR A 99 -15.43 -22.59 39.34
C THR A 99 -15.25 -23.35 38.02
N GLU A 100 -15.24 -24.67 38.08
CA GLU A 100 -15.17 -25.53 36.89
C GLU A 100 -16.39 -25.37 35.99
N VAL A 101 -17.60 -25.31 36.56
CA VAL A 101 -18.84 -25.07 35.81
C VAL A 101 -18.84 -23.70 35.14
N VAL A 102 -18.36 -22.66 35.81
CA VAL A 102 -18.25 -21.31 35.20
C VAL A 102 -17.25 -21.32 34.04
N LEU A 103 -16.14 -22.03 34.17
CA LEU A 103 -15.16 -22.18 33.09
C LEU A 103 -15.77 -22.92 31.90
N TYR A 104 -16.44 -24.04 32.18
CA TYR A 104 -17.13 -24.85 31.18
C TYR A 104 -18.21 -24.04 30.44
N PHE A 105 -19.04 -23.31 31.18
CA PHE A 105 -20.06 -22.43 30.61
C PHE A 105 -19.46 -21.41 29.64
N ASN A 106 -18.44 -20.67 30.07
CA ASN A 106 -17.81 -19.64 29.25
C ASN A 106 -17.19 -20.24 27.98
N LYS A 107 -16.52 -21.39 28.11
CA LYS A 107 -15.90 -22.08 26.98
C LYS A 107 -16.95 -22.61 25.99
N SER A 108 -18.01 -23.24 26.48
CA SER A 108 -19.09 -23.78 25.65
C SER A 108 -19.81 -22.68 24.86
N VAL A 109 -20.08 -21.53 25.49
CA VAL A 109 -20.67 -20.37 24.79
C VAL A 109 -19.71 -19.82 23.73
N GLN A 110 -18.41 -19.74 24.04
CA GLN A 110 -17.40 -19.22 23.12
C GLN A 110 -17.20 -20.14 21.91
N ASP A 111 -17.09 -21.45 22.15
CA ASP A 111 -16.91 -22.46 21.10
C ASP A 111 -18.15 -22.57 20.20
N ALA A 112 -19.36 -22.50 20.78
CA ALA A 112 -20.61 -22.45 20.02
C ALA A 112 -20.69 -21.19 19.15
N ALA A 113 -20.30 -20.03 19.69
CA ALA A 113 -20.31 -18.76 18.97
C ALA A 113 -19.32 -18.76 17.80
N TRP A 114 -18.10 -19.28 17.99
CA TRP A 114 -17.09 -19.40 16.94
C TRP A 114 -17.46 -20.41 15.86
N SER A 115 -18.03 -21.56 16.24
CA SER A 115 -18.47 -22.58 15.28
C SER A 115 -19.65 -22.11 14.43
N SER A 116 -20.49 -21.22 14.98
CA SER A 116 -21.68 -20.69 14.31
C SER A 116 -21.44 -19.39 13.54
N THR A 117 -20.25 -18.80 13.65
CA THR A 117 -19.92 -17.50 13.07
C THR A 117 -18.86 -17.67 11.97
N PRO A 118 -19.22 -17.53 10.68
CA PRO A 118 -18.24 -17.66 9.61
C PRO A 118 -17.20 -16.53 9.68
N PRO A 119 -15.92 -16.81 9.35
CA PRO A 119 -14.89 -15.78 9.34
C PRO A 119 -15.24 -14.69 8.32
N PRO A 120 -14.96 -13.42 8.62
CA PRO A 120 -15.17 -12.35 7.67
C PRO A 120 -14.33 -12.61 6.41
N GLN A 121 -14.97 -12.57 5.24
CA GLN A 121 -14.24 -12.57 3.97
C GLN A 121 -13.43 -11.28 3.86
N SER A 122 -12.10 -11.37 3.97
CA SER A 122 -11.26 -10.23 3.61
C SER A 122 -11.37 -10.03 2.10
N ARG A 123 -11.76 -8.83 1.68
CA ARG A 123 -11.56 -8.41 0.29
C ARG A 123 -10.09 -8.07 0.15
N ASN A 124 -9.28 -9.03 -0.29
CA ASN A 124 -7.90 -8.75 -0.67
C ASN A 124 -7.91 -7.95 -1.97
N LEU A 125 -7.87 -6.62 -1.86
CA LEU A 125 -7.52 -5.72 -2.96
C LEU A 125 -5.98 -5.61 -3.04
N ASP A 126 -5.28 -6.74 -3.00
CA ASP A 126 -3.83 -6.72 -3.02
C ASP A 126 -3.35 -6.50 -4.45
N THR A 127 -2.85 -5.29 -4.69
CA THR A 127 -1.94 -5.03 -5.81
C THR A 127 -0.65 -5.77 -5.49
N HIS A 128 -0.52 -7.02 -5.96
CA HIS A 128 0.58 -7.89 -5.57
C HIS A 128 1.92 -7.34 -6.11
N VAL A 129 2.67 -6.66 -5.24
CA VAL A 129 4.08 -6.36 -5.47
C VAL A 129 4.92 -7.48 -4.87
N PRO A 130 5.82 -8.11 -5.63
CA PRO A 130 6.69 -9.16 -5.10
C PRO A 130 7.46 -8.69 -3.86
N LYS A 131 7.39 -9.47 -2.76
CA LYS A 131 8.00 -9.13 -1.46
C LYS A 131 9.45 -8.69 -1.56
N HIS A 132 10.23 -9.35 -2.42
CA HIS A 132 11.65 -9.03 -2.63
C HIS A 132 11.88 -7.61 -3.16
N ILE A 133 11.00 -7.07 -4.01
CA ILE A 133 11.07 -5.68 -4.52
C ILE A 133 10.73 -4.71 -3.39
N PHE A 134 9.68 -5.02 -2.63
CA PHE A 134 9.25 -4.23 -1.48
C PHE A 134 10.36 -4.07 -0.44
N ASP A 135 11.04 -5.16 -0.10
CA ASP A 135 12.17 -5.15 0.84
C ASP A 135 13.33 -4.27 0.35
N LYS A 136 13.62 -4.29 -0.96
CA LYS A 136 14.63 -3.41 -1.57
C LYS A 136 14.22 -1.94 -1.52
N ILE A 137 12.95 -1.62 -1.74
CA ILE A 137 12.41 -0.25 -1.61
C ILE A 137 12.58 0.24 -0.17
N ILE A 138 12.19 -0.56 0.83
CA ILE A 138 12.35 -0.22 2.25
C ILE A 138 13.83 0.03 2.57
N LYS A 139 14.72 -0.86 2.14
CA LYS A 139 16.16 -0.72 2.36
C LYS A 139 16.70 0.57 1.74
N LYS A 140 16.32 0.89 0.49
CA LYS A 140 16.67 2.15 -0.17
C LYS A 140 16.21 3.37 0.65
N ARG A 141 14.94 3.39 1.07
CA ARG A 141 14.36 4.48 1.87
C ARG A 141 15.11 4.68 3.19
N ARG A 142 15.47 3.60 3.90
CA ARG A 142 16.26 3.66 5.16
C ARG A 142 17.65 4.25 4.94
N ILE A 143 18.38 3.77 3.93
CA ILE A 143 19.74 4.29 3.62
C ILE A 143 19.66 5.76 3.22
N ARG A 144 18.64 6.13 2.45
CA ARG A 144 18.43 7.51 2.03
C ARG A 144 18.17 8.43 3.21
N LYS A 145 17.26 8.06 4.12
CA LYS A 145 16.99 8.81 5.35
C LYS A 145 18.29 9.03 6.14
N ARG A 146 19.08 7.98 6.34
CA ARG A 146 20.41 8.08 6.98
C ARG A 146 21.31 9.08 6.27
N TRP A 147 21.45 8.99 4.94
CA TRP A 147 22.28 9.91 4.16
C TRP A 147 21.79 11.37 4.26
N GLN A 148 20.48 11.63 4.18
CA GLN A 148 19.93 12.98 4.29
C GLN A 148 20.18 13.60 5.67
N THR A 149 20.08 12.79 6.73
CA THR A 149 20.34 13.23 8.11
C THR A 149 21.83 13.44 8.40
N THR A 150 22.71 12.50 8.01
CA THR A 150 24.13 12.55 8.42
C THR A 150 25.07 13.13 7.38
N ARG A 151 24.65 13.23 6.11
CA ARG A 151 25.48 13.59 4.95
C ARG A 151 26.76 12.75 4.82
N ASP A 152 26.73 11.54 5.35
CA ASP A 152 27.85 10.60 5.32
C ASP A 152 28.13 10.07 3.89
N PRO A 153 29.36 10.20 3.36
CA PRO A 153 29.75 9.65 2.06
C PRO A 153 29.54 8.13 1.93
N VAL A 154 29.71 7.37 3.02
CA VAL A 154 29.52 5.91 3.01
C VAL A 154 28.04 5.59 2.75
N ALA A 155 27.14 6.27 3.46
CA ALA A 155 25.70 6.16 3.24
C ALA A 155 25.31 6.57 1.81
N LYS A 156 25.96 7.59 1.21
CA LYS A 156 25.73 7.97 -0.20
C LYS A 156 26.15 6.87 -1.16
N LYS A 157 27.31 6.24 -0.95
CA LYS A 157 27.77 5.10 -1.76
C LYS A 157 26.78 3.93 -1.69
N GLN A 158 26.32 3.60 -0.49
CA GLN A 158 25.30 2.57 -0.26
C GLN A 158 23.97 2.90 -0.95
N LEU A 159 23.54 4.16 -0.91
CA LEU A 159 22.32 4.62 -1.57
C LEU A 159 22.41 4.45 -3.09
N ASN A 160 23.51 4.90 -3.69
CA ASN A 160 23.74 4.76 -5.13
C ASN A 160 23.74 3.29 -5.57
N HIS A 161 24.37 2.42 -4.78
CA HIS A 161 24.34 0.98 -5.03
C HIS A 161 22.92 0.41 -4.92
N ALA A 162 22.17 0.74 -3.87
CA ALA A 162 20.78 0.30 -3.69
C ALA A 162 19.87 0.78 -4.83
N ASN A 163 20.06 2.01 -5.33
CA ASN A 163 19.33 2.54 -6.49
C ASN A 163 19.60 1.74 -7.76
N ARG A 164 20.87 1.43 -8.06
CA ARG A 164 21.24 0.62 -9.23
C ARG A 164 20.64 -0.79 -9.15
N GLN A 165 20.74 -1.43 -7.97
CA GLN A 165 20.15 -2.74 -7.75
C GLN A 165 18.64 -2.73 -7.95
N LEU A 166 17.93 -1.77 -7.36
CA LEU A 166 16.47 -1.68 -7.49
C LEU A 166 16.06 -1.41 -8.95
N LYS A 167 16.77 -0.51 -9.64
CA LYS A 167 16.53 -0.25 -11.07
C LYS A 167 16.67 -1.53 -11.90
N HIS A 168 17.74 -2.28 -11.70
CA HIS A 168 17.96 -3.54 -12.42
C HIS A 168 16.87 -4.58 -12.15
N ILE A 169 16.47 -4.73 -10.88
CA ILE A 169 15.40 -5.67 -10.51
C ILE A 169 14.06 -5.28 -11.14
N LEU A 170 13.70 -3.98 -11.10
CA LEU A 170 12.46 -3.49 -11.71
C LEU A 170 12.47 -3.64 -13.24
N GLU A 171 13.60 -3.38 -13.89
CA GLU A 171 13.74 -3.58 -15.33
C GLU A 171 13.62 -5.06 -15.70
N LYS A 172 14.25 -5.95 -14.92
CA LYS A 172 14.13 -7.39 -15.10
C LYS A 172 12.68 -7.85 -14.90
N ASP A 173 12.04 -7.50 -13.79
CA ASP A 173 10.66 -7.88 -13.47
C ASP A 173 9.68 -7.41 -14.57
N ARG A 174 9.84 -6.18 -15.06
CA ARG A 174 9.07 -5.66 -16.18
C ARG A 174 9.32 -6.44 -17.47
N ASN A 175 10.58 -6.76 -17.78
CA ASN A 175 10.93 -7.51 -18.99
C ASN A 175 10.42 -8.95 -18.91
N ASP A 176 10.57 -9.63 -17.77
CA ASP A 176 10.08 -10.98 -17.53
C ASP A 176 8.54 -11.01 -17.65
N GLY A 177 7.84 -10.03 -17.05
CA GLY A 177 6.40 -9.85 -17.22
C GLY A 177 6.00 -9.62 -18.68
N PHE A 178 6.78 -8.84 -19.43
CA PHE A 178 6.57 -8.63 -20.86
C PHE A 178 6.83 -9.88 -21.69
N HIS A 179 7.89 -10.65 -21.40
CA HIS A 179 8.19 -11.92 -22.05
C HIS A 179 7.11 -12.96 -21.79
N ASN A 180 6.64 -13.09 -20.54
CA ASN A 180 5.51 -13.96 -20.20
C ASN A 180 4.23 -13.53 -20.92
N TYR A 181 3.98 -12.22 -20.99
CA TYR A 181 2.85 -11.70 -21.75
C TYR A 181 2.97 -12.02 -23.24
N LEU A 182 4.17 -11.99 -23.83
CA LEU A 182 4.39 -12.35 -25.24
C LEU A 182 4.40 -13.87 -25.52
N ALA A 183 4.58 -14.71 -24.51
CA ALA A 183 4.56 -16.17 -24.66
C ALA A 183 3.14 -16.76 -24.78
N GLY A 184 2.11 -16.03 -24.34
CA GLY A 184 0.70 -16.45 -24.41
C GLY A 184 -0.07 -16.14 -25.71
N PRO A 185 0.09 -14.98 -26.38
CA PRO A 185 -0.74 -14.58 -27.51
C PRO A 185 -0.34 -15.28 -28.81
N ASP A 186 -1.34 -15.77 -29.53
CA ASP A 186 -1.23 -16.32 -30.87
C ASP A 186 -1.92 -15.38 -31.89
N THR A 187 -1.59 -15.54 -33.17
CA THR A 187 -2.12 -14.75 -34.30
C THR A 187 -3.53 -15.18 -34.74
N THR A 188 -4.09 -16.19 -34.08
CA THR A 188 -5.32 -16.87 -34.47
C THR A 188 -6.57 -16.18 -33.93
N ALA A 189 -7.70 -16.37 -34.61
CA ALA A 189 -8.99 -15.82 -34.20
C ALA A 189 -9.46 -16.35 -32.84
N SER A 190 -9.01 -17.53 -32.42
CA SER A 190 -9.29 -18.13 -31.11
C SER A 190 -8.64 -17.38 -29.94
N THR A 191 -7.59 -16.59 -30.20
CA THR A 191 -6.92 -15.73 -29.20
C THR A 191 -7.27 -14.24 -29.37
N ASP A 192 -8.35 -13.95 -30.12
CA ASP A 192 -8.87 -12.58 -30.34
C ASP A 192 -7.78 -11.61 -30.85
N TYR A 193 -6.90 -12.10 -31.72
CA TYR A 193 -5.78 -11.34 -32.30
C TYR A 193 -4.94 -10.59 -31.25
N SER A 194 -4.78 -11.18 -30.06
CA SER A 194 -4.13 -10.57 -28.90
C SER A 194 -2.72 -10.05 -29.17
N LEU A 195 -1.96 -10.70 -30.06
CA LEU A 195 -0.63 -10.21 -30.50
C LEU A 195 -0.74 -8.89 -31.28
N TRP A 196 -1.75 -8.73 -32.15
CA TRP A 196 -1.97 -7.48 -32.90
C TRP A 196 -2.49 -6.36 -31.99
N LYS A 197 -3.29 -6.70 -30.96
CA LYS A 197 -3.69 -5.74 -29.92
C LYS A 197 -2.50 -5.29 -29.06
N ALA A 198 -1.52 -6.18 -28.83
CA ALA A 198 -0.28 -5.85 -28.11
C ALA A 198 0.55 -4.81 -28.88
N THR A 199 0.69 -4.96 -30.20
CA THR A 199 1.50 -4.05 -31.03
C THR A 199 0.88 -2.66 -31.18
N GLY A 200 -0.45 -2.54 -31.03
CA GLY A 200 -1.13 -1.23 -31.01
C GLY A 200 -0.68 -0.28 -29.89
N ARG A 201 -0.05 -0.81 -28.83
CA ARG A 201 0.51 -0.03 -27.70
C ARG A 201 1.92 0.49 -27.97
N LEU A 202 2.59 0.01 -29.02
CA LEU A 202 3.89 0.54 -29.41
C LEU A 202 3.67 1.97 -29.91
N LYS A 203 4.38 2.94 -29.32
CA LYS A 203 4.29 4.34 -29.73
C LYS A 203 4.65 4.43 -31.20
N ARG A 204 3.70 4.90 -32.02
CA ARG A 204 3.98 5.27 -33.40
C ARG A 204 5.07 6.36 -33.38
N PRO A 205 6.04 6.33 -34.31
CA PRO A 205 6.99 7.42 -34.43
C PRO A 205 6.22 8.74 -34.53
N VAL A 206 6.59 9.68 -33.66
CA VAL A 206 5.99 11.01 -33.68
C VAL A 206 6.46 11.65 -34.98
N ASN A 207 5.52 11.90 -35.90
CA ASN A 207 5.79 12.72 -37.08
C ASN A 207 6.14 14.12 -36.58
N VAL A 208 7.43 14.43 -36.57
CA VAL A 208 7.90 15.77 -36.23
C VAL A 208 7.37 16.69 -37.33
N SER A 209 6.54 17.66 -36.97
CA SER A 209 6.15 18.68 -37.95
C SER A 209 7.42 19.40 -38.39
N PRO A 210 7.72 19.46 -39.70
CA PRO A 210 8.91 20.16 -40.17
C PRO A 210 8.82 21.64 -39.76
N PRO A 211 9.97 22.31 -39.53
CA PRO A 211 9.97 23.73 -39.19
C PRO A 211 9.21 24.54 -40.25
N ILE A 212 8.47 25.57 -39.81
CA ILE A 212 7.64 26.38 -40.71
C ILE A 212 8.56 27.14 -41.69
N ARG A 213 8.26 27.06 -43.00
CA ARG A 213 8.93 27.88 -44.02
C ARG A 213 8.27 29.26 -44.10
N LYS A 214 9.10 30.30 -44.09
CA LYS A 214 8.68 31.67 -44.43
C LYS A 214 8.43 31.77 -45.95
N PRO A 215 7.62 32.74 -46.41
CA PRO A 215 7.42 33.02 -47.84
C PRO A 215 8.72 33.26 -48.62
N VAL A 216 9.76 33.72 -47.93
CA VAL A 216 11.11 34.02 -48.47
C VAL A 216 11.99 32.74 -48.60
N GLY A 217 11.44 31.55 -48.36
CA GLY A 217 12.16 30.28 -48.52
C GLY A 217 13.08 29.90 -47.35
N THR A 218 13.20 30.74 -46.33
CA THR A 218 13.98 30.48 -45.11
C THR A 218 13.14 29.84 -44.00
N TRP A 219 13.76 29.05 -43.12
CA TRP A 219 13.10 28.43 -41.97
C TRP A 219 12.87 29.41 -40.83
N ALA A 220 11.72 29.32 -40.16
CA ALA A 220 11.44 30.06 -38.92
C ALA A 220 12.29 29.49 -37.76
N ARG A 221 12.97 30.37 -37.01
CA ARG A 221 13.91 30.00 -35.94
C ARG A 221 13.54 30.60 -34.57
N THR A 222 12.49 31.42 -34.49
CA THR A 222 12.11 32.19 -33.30
C THR A 222 10.59 32.36 -33.23
N ASP A 223 10.02 32.36 -32.02
CA ASP A 223 8.58 32.50 -31.72
C ASP A 223 8.09 33.96 -31.74
N GLN A 224 8.82 34.85 -32.42
CA GLN A 224 8.45 36.26 -32.62
C GLN A 224 7.78 36.47 -33.98
#